data_AF-A0AAN8LI56-F1
#
_entry.id   AF-A0AAN8LI56-F1
#
_cell.length_a   1.000
_cell.length_b   1.000
_cell.length_c   1.000
_cell.angle_alpha   90.00
_cell.angle_beta   90.00
_cell.angle_gamma   90.00
#
_symmetry.space_group_name_H-M   'P 1'
#
loop_
_entity.id
_entity.type
_entity.pdbx_description
1 polymer ?
#
loop_
_entity_poly.entity_id
_entity_poly.type
_entity_poly.pdbx_seq_one_letter_code
_entity_poly.pdbx_strand_id
1 'polypeptide(L)'
;MKFSLSSQSQFSQRPPFRHRAPQRRFQAELWHLLNKALYSRGVTIHPGKAGPSTRGLGHLALFQGQIQLSLKCHTDQLYRSSMPLGDMRTPLLSDSFDAPEEPLPCDPGNPTVGILGSGDYSRSLAVRLIACGYRVVVGSRNPKHIATGLFPDGVQLLTQREAMVGTEKVVFAALYPEHYHTLVGLRDVLAGKVLVDVSNATRLNSGEPSNAERLAELFPESRVVKGFNVVSAWALQTGAHDGSRQVLISSDCPEAKRTVIQLARCMSFLAVDMGGLATSRHIEDAPLRLFPSWGGPLMVTFLLILFFYGYNFLRGVLMPYLSRGQNNFYQLPLETVNETLPAVALVILALVYLPGLWAAALQLVRGTKYSRFPGWLDHWMGRRKQLGLLSFLCAGLHAVYSMCLTLRRASQYRLLDAAYRQVKAGVEHSWEEPQAWRSDLYLSSGILGLGVLTLLAITSLPSVGNALNWREFTFVQSGLGYAALTLSIMHTLFFGWDFAFFSFAYPYYMPPTYLLALILPCLVLVGRLILALPCLAFRLAKIRRGWESPCHHPPQTHEDTANGVLPRDLSGDV
;
A
#
# COMPACT_ATOMS: atom_id res chain seq x y z
N MET A 1 -5.68 50.99 -24.39
CA MET A 1 -4.71 51.95 -24.95
C MET A 1 -3.31 51.42 -24.69
N LYS A 2 -2.55 51.19 -25.77
CA LYS A 2 -1.11 50.86 -25.77
C LYS A 2 -0.32 52.10 -25.32
N PHE A 3 0.78 51.92 -24.59
CA PHE A 3 2.00 52.70 -24.86
C PHE A 3 3.25 51.89 -24.46
N SER A 4 4.15 51.80 -25.42
CA SER A 4 5.53 51.29 -25.37
C SER A 4 6.42 52.39 -25.94
N LEU A 5 7.73 52.26 -25.71
CA LEU A 5 8.88 53.07 -26.19
C LEU A 5 9.21 54.28 -25.31
N SER A 6 10.47 54.67 -25.06
CA SER A 6 11.81 54.10 -25.21
C SER A 6 12.79 55.21 -24.81
N SER A 7 13.90 54.92 -24.12
CA SER A 7 15.13 55.68 -24.35
C SER A 7 16.36 54.83 -24.02
N GLN A 8 17.08 54.43 -25.05
CA GLN A 8 18.48 54.01 -24.97
C GLN A 8 19.39 55.25 -25.07
N SER A 9 20.44 55.31 -24.26
CA SER A 9 21.84 55.20 -24.73
C SER A 9 22.81 55.82 -23.71
N GLN A 10 23.80 55.04 -23.26
CA GLN A 10 25.21 55.27 -23.62
C GLN A 10 26.09 54.17 -23.01
N PHE A 11 26.79 53.48 -23.91
CA PHE A 11 27.85 52.52 -23.65
C PHE A 11 29.18 53.28 -23.50
N SER A 12 30.00 52.91 -22.51
CA SER A 12 31.45 53.12 -22.54
C SER A 12 32.16 51.93 -21.90
N GLN A 13 33.17 51.42 -22.60
CA GLN A 13 33.89 50.16 -22.34
C GLN A 13 35.18 50.35 -21.52
N ARG A 14 35.57 49.27 -20.81
CA ARG A 14 36.91 48.78 -20.36
C ARG A 14 37.08 48.66 -18.82
N PRO A 15 37.95 47.76 -18.29
CA PRO A 15 38.29 46.36 -18.62
C PRO A 15 38.14 45.41 -17.37
N PRO A 16 38.37 44.08 -17.45
CA PRO A 16 38.18 43.19 -16.30
C PRO A 16 39.43 43.15 -15.39
N PHE A 17 39.28 43.53 -14.12
CA PHE A 17 40.31 43.37 -13.11
C PHE A 17 40.34 41.95 -12.52
N ARG A 18 41.53 41.34 -12.57
CA ARG A 18 41.89 40.07 -11.93
C ARG A 18 41.84 40.18 -10.41
N HIS A 19 41.06 39.33 -9.74
CA HIS A 19 41.30 38.95 -8.34
C HIS A 19 41.43 37.41 -8.20
N ARG A 20 42.61 36.89 -8.55
CA ARG A 20 43.10 35.58 -8.08
C ARG A 20 44.37 35.82 -7.28
N ALA A 21 44.25 36.19 -6.01
CA ALA A 21 45.38 36.35 -5.11
C ALA A 21 45.15 35.91 -3.65
N PRO A 22 43.94 35.92 -3.04
CA PRO A 22 43.82 35.50 -1.63
C PRO A 22 43.69 33.98 -1.44
N GLN A 23 43.23 33.24 -2.46
CA GLN A 23 43.00 31.79 -2.36
C GLN A 23 44.28 30.94 -2.28
N ARG A 24 45.37 31.36 -2.93
CA ARG A 24 46.64 30.62 -2.91
C ARG A 24 47.38 30.77 -1.58
N ARG A 25 47.22 31.93 -0.91
CA ARG A 25 47.82 32.20 0.40
C ARG A 25 47.13 31.37 1.50
N PHE A 26 45.80 31.24 1.42
CA PHE A 26 45.01 30.40 2.33
C PHE A 26 45.31 28.90 2.15
N GLN A 27 45.47 28.43 0.91
CA GLN A 27 45.89 27.03 0.66
C GLN A 27 47.32 26.73 1.13
N ALA A 28 48.24 27.69 1.03
CA ALA A 28 49.61 27.53 1.52
C ALA A 28 49.68 27.49 3.05
N GLU A 29 48.90 28.31 3.77
CA GLU A 29 48.81 28.27 5.23
C GLU A 29 48.14 26.99 5.74
N LEU A 30 47.08 26.52 5.08
CA LEU A 30 46.42 25.25 5.40
C LEU A 30 47.37 24.05 5.19
N TRP A 31 48.18 24.08 4.12
CA TRP A 31 49.20 23.06 3.86
C TRP A 31 50.31 23.08 4.91
N HIS A 32 50.73 24.26 5.36
CA HIS A 32 51.77 24.39 6.39
C HIS A 32 51.29 23.90 7.77
N LEU A 33 50.03 24.16 8.12
CA LEU A 33 49.40 23.68 9.37
C LEU A 33 49.16 22.17 9.36
N LEU A 34 48.74 21.61 8.22
CA LEU A 34 48.59 20.17 8.05
C LEU A 34 49.94 19.43 8.12
N ASN A 35 51.01 19.98 7.53
CA ASN A 35 52.34 19.39 7.64
C ASN A 35 52.88 19.44 9.08
N LYS A 36 52.58 20.51 9.83
CA LYS A 36 52.99 20.63 11.24
C LYS A 36 52.27 19.61 12.13
N ALA A 37 51.01 19.29 11.82
CA ALA A 37 50.22 18.28 12.52
C ALA A 37 50.58 16.83 12.13
N LEU A 38 51.13 16.61 10.93
CA LEU A 38 51.62 15.30 10.48
C LEU A 38 53.04 15.00 10.95
N TYR A 39 53.90 16.02 11.09
CA TYR A 39 55.26 15.87 11.64
C TYR A 39 55.25 15.48 13.13
N SER A 40 54.27 15.94 13.91
CA SER A 40 54.09 15.51 15.30
C SER A 40 53.60 14.05 15.45
N ARG A 41 53.32 13.37 14.32
CA ARG A 41 52.89 11.97 14.25
C ARG A 41 53.86 11.06 13.47
N GLY A 42 55.06 11.56 13.15
CA GLY A 42 56.17 10.72 12.65
C GLY A 42 56.08 10.26 11.19
N VAL A 43 55.36 10.97 10.32
CA VAL A 43 55.26 10.63 8.88
C VAL A 43 56.03 11.64 8.03
N THR A 44 57.06 11.19 7.30
CA THR A 44 57.86 11.99 6.35
C THR A 44 57.55 11.59 4.90
N ILE A 45 57.33 12.58 4.02
CA ILE A 45 57.18 12.38 2.57
C ILE A 45 58.18 13.30 1.84
N HIS A 46 59.05 12.72 0.99
CA HIS A 46 60.03 13.46 0.19
C HIS A 46 59.44 13.98 -1.14
N PRO A 47 59.84 15.17 -1.63
CA PRO A 47 59.32 15.72 -2.88
C PRO A 47 60.17 15.28 -4.10
N GLY A 48 59.55 14.54 -5.02
CA GLY A 48 60.11 14.25 -6.36
C GLY A 48 59.69 15.30 -7.40
N LYS A 49 60.65 15.76 -8.20
CA LYS A 49 60.49 16.72 -9.31
C LYS A 49 59.77 16.08 -10.52
N ALA A 50 58.75 16.74 -11.08
CA ALA A 50 58.34 16.57 -12.48
C ALA A 50 57.62 17.84 -13.00
N GLY A 51 57.99 18.25 -14.22
CA GLY A 51 57.54 19.46 -14.92
C GLY A 51 56.15 19.37 -15.59
N PRO A 52 55.78 20.37 -16.40
CA PRO A 52 54.39 20.82 -16.51
C PRO A 52 53.68 20.24 -17.74
N SER A 53 52.49 19.64 -17.57
CA SER A 53 51.47 19.56 -18.64
C SER A 53 50.17 18.92 -18.13
N THR A 54 49.07 19.69 -18.26
CA THR A 54 47.65 19.28 -18.38
C THR A 54 47.12 18.10 -17.54
N ARG A 55 46.27 18.40 -16.53
CA ARG A 55 44.94 17.80 -16.22
C ARG A 55 44.58 18.02 -14.75
N GLY A 56 43.85 19.10 -14.46
CA GLY A 56 43.22 19.32 -13.16
C GLY A 56 41.83 18.70 -13.14
N LEU A 57 41.72 17.43 -12.71
CA LEU A 57 40.48 16.78 -12.25
C LEU A 57 40.69 15.37 -11.64
N GLY A 58 41.93 14.95 -11.34
CA GLY A 58 42.23 13.59 -10.85
C GLY A 58 42.43 13.41 -9.34
N HIS A 59 42.66 14.49 -8.58
CA HIS A 59 43.13 14.35 -7.18
C HIS A 59 42.05 14.38 -6.09
N LEU A 60 40.79 14.66 -6.41
CA LEU A 60 39.67 14.50 -5.45
C LEU A 60 39.09 13.07 -5.44
N ALA A 61 39.36 12.25 -6.47
CA ALA A 61 38.89 10.86 -6.54
C ALA A 61 39.71 9.89 -5.67
N LEU A 62 40.96 10.24 -5.35
CA LEU A 62 41.85 9.37 -4.55
C LEU A 62 41.56 9.43 -3.04
N PHE A 63 40.94 10.50 -2.53
CA PHE A 63 40.56 10.59 -1.11
C PHE A 63 39.22 9.89 -0.80
N GLN A 64 38.37 9.70 -1.81
CA GLN A 64 37.10 8.98 -1.69
C GLN A 64 37.30 7.45 -1.80
N GLY A 65 38.36 6.99 -2.46
CA GLY A 65 38.72 5.57 -2.58
C GLY A 65 39.39 4.95 -1.35
N GLN A 66 40.13 5.73 -0.54
CA GLN A 66 40.84 5.20 0.64
C GLN A 66 39.96 4.95 1.87
N ILE A 67 38.79 5.59 1.97
CA ILE A 67 37.83 5.31 3.06
C ILE A 67 36.96 4.07 2.74
N GLN A 68 36.74 3.76 1.46
CA GLN A 68 36.03 2.54 1.05
C GLN A 68 36.86 1.24 1.17
N LEU A 69 38.20 1.30 1.15
CA LEU A 69 39.04 0.11 1.35
C LEU A 69 39.23 -0.28 2.82
N SER A 70 39.07 0.65 3.77
CA SER A 70 39.24 0.34 5.21
C SER A 70 38.02 -0.34 5.84
N LEU A 71 36.83 -0.25 5.22
CA LEU A 71 35.61 -0.94 5.67
C LEU A 71 35.40 -2.31 5.01
N LYS A 72 36.16 -2.64 3.95
CA LYS A 72 36.08 -3.94 3.27
C LYS A 72 37.09 -4.97 3.78
N CYS A 73 38.13 -4.52 4.50
CA CYS A 73 39.17 -5.38 5.06
C CYS A 73 38.82 -5.96 6.46
N HIS A 74 37.79 -5.45 7.15
CA HIS A 74 37.41 -5.93 8.49
C HIS A 74 36.27 -6.96 8.50
N THR A 75 35.60 -7.18 7.37
CA THR A 75 34.52 -8.19 7.24
C THR A 75 34.98 -9.54 6.68
N ASP A 76 36.17 -9.63 6.07
CA ASP A 76 36.69 -10.87 5.47
C ASP A 76 37.57 -11.72 6.41
N GLN A 77 37.88 -11.23 7.61
CA GLN A 77 38.82 -11.89 8.54
C GLN A 77 38.14 -12.68 9.68
N LEU A 78 36.80 -12.66 9.77
CA LEU A 78 36.03 -13.41 10.79
C LEU A 78 35.26 -14.63 10.23
N TYR A 79 35.38 -14.93 8.93
CA TYR A 79 34.63 -16.03 8.29
C TYR A 79 35.49 -17.22 7.84
N ARG A 80 36.74 -17.30 8.28
CA ARG A 80 37.69 -18.30 7.75
C ARG A 80 38.50 -19.01 8.83
N SER A 81 37.82 -19.68 9.75
CA SER A 81 38.41 -20.80 10.51
C SER A 81 37.32 -21.57 11.26
N SER A 82 36.92 -22.73 10.74
CA SER A 82 36.68 -24.00 11.47
C SER A 82 35.67 -24.91 10.75
N MET A 83 36.12 -26.13 10.43
CA MET A 83 35.38 -27.39 10.22
C MET A 83 34.95 -27.84 8.81
N PRO A 84 34.96 -29.18 8.55
CA PRO A 84 35.35 -29.76 7.27
C PRO A 84 34.17 -30.22 6.39
N LEU A 85 34.46 -30.36 5.09
CA LEU A 85 33.57 -30.96 4.08
C LEU A 85 33.26 -32.43 4.44
N GLY A 86 32.00 -32.71 4.77
CA GLY A 86 31.45 -34.06 4.89
C GLY A 86 29.98 -34.07 4.48
N ASP A 87 29.66 -34.94 3.52
CA ASP A 87 28.35 -35.36 3.01
C ASP A 87 27.08 -34.67 3.54
N MET A 88 26.43 -33.89 2.67
CA MET A 88 25.02 -33.51 2.83
C MET A 88 24.25 -33.84 1.53
N ARG A 89 24.02 -35.13 1.32
CA ARG A 89 22.90 -35.64 0.51
C ARG A 89 21.96 -36.42 1.42
N THR A 90 21.17 -35.71 2.22
CA THR A 90 19.90 -36.18 2.82
C THR A 90 19.34 -35.09 3.72
N PRO A 91 18.13 -34.55 3.46
CA PRO A 91 17.45 -33.75 4.45
C PRO A 91 16.92 -34.67 5.58
N LEU A 92 17.50 -34.51 6.76
CA LEU A 92 16.97 -35.00 8.04
C LEU A 92 15.78 -34.12 8.41
N LEU A 93 14.57 -34.54 8.05
CA LEU A 93 13.27 -34.25 8.69
C LEU A 93 12.18 -34.91 7.83
N SER A 94 11.83 -36.16 8.18
CA SER A 94 10.66 -36.86 7.67
C SER A 94 9.46 -36.50 8.53
N ASP A 95 8.87 -35.33 8.30
CA ASP A 95 7.51 -35.05 8.75
C ASP A 95 6.67 -34.77 7.51
N SER A 96 5.70 -35.66 7.32
CA SER A 96 4.66 -35.62 6.30
C SER A 96 3.79 -34.39 6.46
N PHE A 97 4.24 -33.25 5.92
CA PHE A 97 3.36 -32.18 5.50
C PHE A 97 2.98 -32.48 4.05
N ASP A 98 1.67 -32.61 3.80
CA ASP A 98 1.11 -32.62 2.45
C ASP A 98 1.64 -31.40 1.70
N ALA A 99 2.65 -31.64 0.86
CA ALA A 99 3.06 -30.68 -0.14
C ALA A 99 1.84 -30.36 -0.99
N PRO A 100 1.62 -29.09 -1.39
CA PRO A 100 0.57 -28.80 -2.36
C PRO A 100 0.82 -29.67 -3.58
N GLU A 101 -0.14 -30.53 -3.93
CA GLU A 101 -0.12 -31.40 -5.11
C GLU A 101 0.57 -30.64 -6.25
N GLU A 102 1.73 -31.15 -6.70
CA GLU A 102 2.26 -30.75 -8.00
C GLU A 102 1.10 -30.88 -9.00
N PRO A 103 0.87 -29.91 -9.89
CA PRO A 103 -0.23 -30.00 -10.83
C PRO A 103 -0.01 -31.30 -11.61
N LEU A 104 -0.93 -32.26 -11.42
CA LEU A 104 -1.00 -33.46 -12.25
C LEU A 104 -0.81 -33.00 -13.70
N PRO A 105 0.09 -33.64 -14.48
CA PRO A 105 0.20 -33.33 -15.89
C PRO A 105 -1.21 -33.43 -16.45
N CYS A 106 -1.72 -32.31 -16.97
CA CYS A 106 -2.98 -32.32 -17.65
C CYS A 106 -2.79 -33.37 -18.76
N ASP A 107 -3.50 -34.49 -18.67
CA ASP A 107 -3.70 -35.40 -19.78
C ASP A 107 -5.05 -35.05 -20.39
N PRO A 108 -5.16 -33.94 -21.13
CA PRO A 108 -6.37 -33.66 -21.84
C PRO A 108 -6.29 -34.62 -23.03
N GLY A 109 -7.23 -35.55 -23.16
CA GLY A 109 -7.40 -36.37 -24.37
C GLY A 109 -7.77 -35.52 -25.60
N ASN A 110 -6.93 -34.52 -25.93
CA ASN A 110 -7.11 -33.46 -26.90
C ASN A 110 -8.54 -32.88 -26.98
N PRO A 111 -9.18 -32.53 -25.85
CA PRO A 111 -10.55 -32.05 -25.83
C PRO A 111 -10.63 -30.74 -26.60
N THR A 112 -11.66 -30.67 -27.45
CA THR A 112 -11.88 -29.52 -28.31
C THR A 112 -12.63 -28.44 -27.55
N VAL A 113 -12.02 -27.25 -27.47
CA VAL A 113 -12.59 -26.06 -26.82
C VAL A 113 -13.13 -25.11 -27.90
N GLY A 114 -14.41 -24.78 -27.79
CA GLY A 114 -15.06 -23.84 -28.70
C GLY A 114 -14.92 -22.40 -28.22
N ILE A 115 -14.79 -21.46 -29.15
CA ILE A 115 -14.85 -20.02 -28.85
C ILE A 115 -15.84 -19.37 -29.81
N LEU A 116 -16.84 -18.69 -29.28
CA LEU A 116 -17.75 -17.85 -30.05
C LEU A 116 -17.23 -16.42 -30.06
N GLY A 117 -17.09 -15.85 -31.25
CA GLY A 117 -16.54 -14.51 -31.46
C GLY A 117 -15.11 -14.53 -32.00
N SER A 118 -14.75 -13.50 -32.76
CA SER A 118 -13.48 -13.43 -33.50
C SER A 118 -12.69 -12.14 -33.23
N GLY A 119 -12.89 -11.53 -32.07
CA GLY A 119 -12.18 -10.31 -31.64
C GLY A 119 -10.86 -10.61 -30.93
N ASP A 120 -10.23 -9.55 -30.41
CA ASP A 120 -8.91 -9.64 -29.76
C ASP A 120 -8.87 -10.63 -28.59
N TYR A 121 -9.91 -10.65 -27.74
CA TYR A 121 -9.98 -11.56 -26.60
C TYR A 121 -10.05 -13.03 -27.04
N SER A 122 -10.87 -13.32 -28.05
CA SER A 122 -11.00 -14.66 -28.65
C SER A 122 -9.66 -15.14 -29.22
N ARG A 123 -8.95 -14.27 -29.96
CA ARG A 123 -7.61 -14.56 -30.47
C ARG A 123 -6.63 -14.89 -29.35
N SER A 124 -6.57 -14.05 -28.32
CA SER A 124 -5.68 -14.27 -27.19
C SER A 124 -5.97 -15.55 -26.43
N LEU A 125 -7.25 -15.87 -26.24
CA LEU A 125 -7.68 -17.10 -25.61
C LEU A 125 -7.28 -18.33 -26.45
N ALA A 126 -7.45 -18.26 -27.77
CA ALA A 126 -7.03 -19.32 -28.68
C ALA A 126 -5.52 -19.57 -28.64
N VAL A 127 -4.70 -18.50 -28.63
CA VAL A 127 -3.24 -18.60 -28.45
C VAL A 127 -2.89 -19.33 -27.15
N ARG A 128 -3.54 -18.96 -26.04
CA ARG A 128 -3.26 -19.60 -24.74
C ARG A 128 -3.65 -21.07 -24.72
N LEU A 129 -4.85 -21.38 -25.21
CA LEU A 129 -5.39 -22.74 -25.24
C LEU A 129 -4.51 -23.68 -26.09
N ILE A 130 -4.07 -23.24 -27.27
CA ILE A 130 -3.16 -24.02 -28.12
C ILE A 130 -1.81 -24.23 -27.45
N ALA A 131 -1.24 -23.19 -26.84
CA ALA A 131 0.02 -23.31 -26.10
C ALA A 131 -0.08 -24.30 -24.93
N CYS A 132 -1.28 -24.54 -24.40
CA CYS A 132 -1.58 -25.52 -23.36
C CYS A 132 -2.02 -26.90 -23.90
N GLY A 133 -1.94 -27.14 -25.21
CA GLY A 133 -2.24 -28.43 -25.82
C GLY A 133 -3.71 -28.70 -26.10
N TYR A 134 -4.59 -27.69 -26.08
CA TYR A 134 -6.00 -27.85 -26.45
C TYR A 134 -6.22 -27.66 -27.95
N ARG A 135 -7.17 -28.42 -28.51
CA ARG A 135 -7.69 -28.15 -29.86
C ARG A 135 -8.71 -27.03 -29.78
N VAL A 136 -8.57 -26.01 -30.61
CA VAL A 136 -9.43 -24.82 -30.55
C VAL A 136 -10.21 -24.65 -31.85
N VAL A 137 -11.52 -24.46 -31.71
CA VAL A 137 -12.42 -24.14 -32.82
C VAL A 137 -13.08 -22.80 -32.55
N VAL A 138 -12.97 -21.87 -33.50
CA VAL A 138 -13.51 -20.51 -33.39
C VAL A 138 -14.70 -20.36 -34.33
N GLY A 139 -15.85 -20.04 -33.76
CA GLY A 139 -17.08 -19.72 -34.48
C GLY A 139 -17.18 -18.22 -34.77
N SER A 140 -17.12 -17.84 -36.04
CA SER A 140 -17.34 -16.46 -36.49
C SER A 140 -18.60 -16.33 -37.35
N ARG A 141 -19.18 -15.13 -37.39
CA ARG A 141 -20.30 -14.79 -38.28
C ARG A 141 -19.87 -14.87 -39.74
N ASN A 142 -18.66 -14.38 -40.04
CA ASN A 142 -18.09 -14.32 -41.38
C ASN A 142 -16.65 -14.85 -41.36
N PRO A 143 -16.43 -16.18 -41.28
CA PRO A 143 -15.08 -16.75 -41.20
C PRO A 143 -14.21 -16.37 -42.41
N LYS A 144 -14.80 -16.25 -43.61
CA LYS A 144 -14.11 -15.87 -44.86
C LYS A 144 -13.54 -14.44 -44.87
N HIS A 145 -14.04 -13.55 -44.02
CA HIS A 145 -13.60 -12.15 -43.95
C HIS A 145 -12.49 -11.89 -42.93
N ILE A 146 -12.08 -12.92 -42.18
CA ILE A 146 -11.01 -12.80 -41.20
C ILE A 146 -9.67 -12.94 -41.92
N ALA A 147 -8.78 -11.96 -41.73
CA ALA A 147 -7.48 -11.95 -42.38
C ALA A 147 -6.66 -13.20 -42.01
N THR A 148 -6.00 -13.78 -43.01
CA THR A 148 -5.08 -14.91 -42.83
C THR A 148 -3.96 -14.50 -41.87
N GLY A 149 -3.66 -15.36 -40.88
CA GLY A 149 -2.65 -15.10 -39.85
C GLY A 149 -3.14 -14.32 -38.63
N LEU A 150 -4.42 -13.94 -38.57
CA LEU A 150 -4.98 -13.31 -37.37
C LEU A 150 -5.08 -14.28 -36.19
N PHE A 151 -5.40 -15.55 -36.45
CA PHE A 151 -5.41 -16.61 -35.45
C PHE A 151 -4.16 -17.48 -35.61
N PRO A 152 -3.66 -18.10 -34.52
CA PRO A 152 -2.50 -18.99 -34.60
C PRO A 152 -2.80 -20.23 -35.44
N ASP A 153 -1.75 -20.78 -36.04
CA ASP A 153 -1.84 -22.02 -36.81
C ASP A 153 -2.38 -23.16 -35.93
N GLY A 154 -3.33 -23.92 -36.46
CA GLY A 154 -4.02 -24.99 -35.72
C GLY A 154 -5.41 -24.63 -35.18
N VAL A 155 -5.82 -23.35 -35.23
CA VAL A 155 -7.22 -22.97 -34.96
C VAL A 155 -8.10 -23.27 -36.18
N GLN A 156 -9.21 -23.97 -35.97
CA GLN A 156 -10.23 -24.13 -37.01
C GLN A 156 -11.21 -22.96 -36.95
N LEU A 157 -11.26 -22.15 -38.01
CA LEU A 157 -12.15 -21.01 -38.11
C LEU A 157 -13.37 -21.37 -38.97
N LEU A 158 -14.54 -21.51 -38.34
CA LEU A 158 -15.76 -22.02 -38.98
C LEU A 158 -16.93 -21.04 -38.79
N THR A 159 -18.07 -21.35 -39.42
CA THR A 159 -19.32 -20.68 -39.05
C THR A 159 -19.69 -21.02 -37.60
N GLN A 160 -20.45 -20.15 -36.93
CA GLN A 160 -20.79 -20.35 -35.52
C GLN A 160 -21.46 -21.71 -35.26
N ARG A 161 -22.36 -22.16 -36.14
CA ARG A 161 -23.04 -23.45 -35.99
C ARG A 161 -22.09 -24.63 -36.15
N GLU A 162 -21.31 -24.66 -37.22
CA GLU A 162 -20.33 -25.74 -37.47
C GLU A 162 -19.30 -25.85 -36.33
N ALA A 163 -18.81 -24.71 -35.83
CA ALA A 163 -17.87 -24.66 -34.72
C ALA A 163 -18.43 -25.31 -33.44
N MET A 164 -19.70 -25.02 -33.11
CA MET A 164 -20.32 -25.52 -31.89
C MET A 164 -20.72 -26.99 -31.99
N VAL A 165 -21.01 -27.50 -33.19
CA VAL A 165 -21.24 -28.94 -33.43
C VAL A 165 -19.94 -29.72 -33.21
N GLY A 166 -18.81 -29.21 -33.69
CA GLY A 166 -17.49 -29.82 -33.50
C GLY A 166 -16.88 -29.67 -32.10
N THR A 167 -17.52 -28.90 -31.22
CA THR A 167 -17.08 -28.69 -29.84
C THR A 167 -17.84 -29.63 -28.91
N GLU A 168 -17.16 -30.37 -28.03
CA GLU A 168 -17.85 -31.35 -27.17
C GLU A 168 -18.51 -30.68 -25.95
N LYS A 169 -17.71 -30.03 -25.10
CA LYS A 169 -18.13 -29.70 -23.73
C LYS A 169 -18.02 -28.23 -23.34
N VAL A 170 -16.93 -27.53 -23.68
CA VAL A 170 -16.67 -26.16 -23.20
C VAL A 170 -16.65 -25.16 -24.35
N VAL A 171 -17.46 -24.10 -24.22
CA VAL A 171 -17.57 -23.02 -25.20
C VAL A 171 -17.38 -21.68 -24.49
N PHE A 172 -16.41 -20.88 -24.94
CA PHE A 172 -16.22 -19.51 -24.47
C PHE A 172 -17.09 -18.53 -25.27
N ALA A 173 -17.90 -17.74 -24.57
CA ALA A 173 -18.68 -16.66 -25.15
C ALA A 173 -17.88 -15.35 -25.13
N ALA A 174 -16.98 -15.16 -26.10
CA ALA A 174 -16.12 -13.98 -26.24
C ALA A 174 -16.77 -12.91 -27.13
N LEU A 175 -17.96 -12.47 -26.74
CA LEU A 175 -18.76 -11.45 -27.43
C LEU A 175 -19.34 -10.46 -26.42
N TYR A 176 -19.68 -9.28 -26.92
CA TYR A 176 -20.31 -8.26 -26.09
C TYR A 176 -21.75 -8.65 -25.72
N PRO A 177 -22.22 -8.32 -24.50
CA PRO A 177 -23.55 -8.71 -24.00
C PRO A 177 -24.72 -8.30 -24.90
N GLU A 178 -24.60 -7.17 -25.62
CA GLU A 178 -25.66 -6.69 -26.52
C GLU A 178 -25.91 -7.67 -27.67
N HIS A 179 -24.95 -8.52 -27.99
CA HIS A 179 -25.00 -9.49 -29.09
C HIS A 179 -25.43 -10.90 -28.66
N TYR A 180 -25.76 -11.14 -27.38
CA TYR A 180 -26.16 -12.48 -26.92
C TYR A 180 -27.39 -13.02 -27.65
N HIS A 181 -28.33 -12.15 -28.01
CA HIS A 181 -29.52 -12.51 -28.78
C HIS A 181 -29.18 -13.15 -30.16
N THR A 182 -28.04 -12.82 -30.75
CA THR A 182 -27.60 -13.40 -32.03
C THR A 182 -27.25 -14.89 -31.92
N LEU A 183 -26.97 -15.37 -30.70
CA LEU A 183 -26.65 -16.77 -30.44
C LEU A 183 -27.91 -17.63 -30.26
N VAL A 184 -29.11 -17.06 -30.13
CA VAL A 184 -30.34 -17.81 -29.83
C VAL A 184 -30.62 -18.89 -30.87
N GLY A 185 -30.25 -18.64 -32.13
CA GLY A 185 -30.33 -19.62 -33.22
C GLY A 185 -29.36 -20.81 -33.08
N LEU A 186 -28.55 -20.90 -32.02
CA LEU A 186 -27.63 -22.01 -31.72
C LEU A 186 -28.04 -22.78 -30.45
N ARG A 187 -29.21 -22.48 -29.87
CA ARG A 187 -29.70 -23.11 -28.62
C ARG A 187 -29.65 -24.64 -28.67
N ASP A 188 -30.09 -25.21 -29.79
CA ASP A 188 -30.10 -26.65 -30.05
C ASP A 188 -28.69 -27.27 -29.97
N VAL A 189 -27.69 -26.57 -30.52
CA VAL A 189 -26.31 -27.06 -30.54
C VAL A 189 -25.60 -26.79 -29.22
N LEU A 190 -26.00 -25.77 -28.46
CA LEU A 190 -25.39 -25.39 -27.19
C LEU A 190 -26.02 -26.10 -25.97
N ALA A 191 -27.14 -26.80 -26.15
CA ALA A 191 -27.80 -27.57 -25.11
C ALA A 191 -26.82 -28.57 -24.45
N GLY A 192 -26.82 -28.62 -23.12
CA GLY A 192 -25.95 -29.46 -22.30
C GLY A 192 -24.48 -29.02 -22.21
N LYS A 193 -24.02 -28.06 -23.02
CA LYS A 193 -22.63 -27.58 -23.01
C LYS A 193 -22.38 -26.56 -21.89
N VAL A 194 -21.12 -26.41 -21.52
CA VAL A 194 -20.64 -25.39 -20.58
C VAL A 194 -20.35 -24.11 -21.34
N LEU A 195 -21.14 -23.07 -21.08
CA LEU A 195 -20.96 -21.74 -21.64
C LEU A 195 -20.17 -20.87 -20.67
N VAL A 196 -18.94 -20.50 -21.04
CA VAL A 196 -18.08 -19.64 -20.23
C VAL A 196 -18.27 -18.18 -20.66
N ASP A 197 -18.94 -17.39 -19.83
CA ASP A 197 -19.11 -15.96 -20.00
C ASP A 197 -17.83 -15.22 -19.55
N VAL A 198 -17.15 -14.59 -20.50
CA VAL A 198 -15.93 -13.79 -20.29
C VAL A 198 -16.16 -12.28 -20.41
N SER A 199 -17.43 -11.86 -20.53
CA SER A 199 -17.77 -10.47 -20.77
C SER A 199 -17.42 -9.59 -19.56
N ASN A 200 -17.17 -8.31 -19.79
CA ASN A 200 -17.07 -7.32 -18.73
C ASN A 200 -18.31 -6.43 -18.76
N ALA A 201 -18.80 -6.04 -17.58
CA ALA A 201 -19.83 -5.02 -17.50
C ALA A 201 -19.26 -3.68 -17.97
N THR A 202 -20.07 -2.89 -18.66
CA THR A 202 -19.69 -1.53 -19.12
C THR A 202 -20.00 -0.48 -18.07
N ARG A 203 -20.86 -0.80 -17.10
CA ARG A 203 -21.31 0.06 -16.01
C ARG A 203 -21.43 -0.76 -14.74
N LEU A 204 -21.30 -0.10 -13.58
CA LEU A 204 -21.56 -0.75 -12.30
C LEU A 204 -23.01 -1.22 -12.26
N ASN A 205 -23.22 -2.43 -11.75
CA ASN A 205 -24.54 -3.03 -11.70
C ASN A 205 -25.51 -2.17 -10.85
N SER A 206 -26.64 -1.78 -11.42
CA SER A 206 -27.71 -0.99 -10.81
C SER A 206 -28.88 -1.82 -10.25
N GLY A 207 -28.67 -3.11 -9.99
CA GLY A 207 -29.71 -4.06 -9.55
C GLY A 207 -30.26 -4.96 -10.66
N GLU A 208 -29.68 -4.89 -11.87
CA GLU A 208 -30.02 -5.72 -13.01
C GLU A 208 -29.31 -7.09 -12.93
N PRO A 209 -29.82 -8.13 -13.61
CA PRO A 209 -29.08 -9.40 -13.75
C PRO A 209 -27.71 -9.15 -14.40
N SER A 210 -26.69 -9.90 -13.97
CA SER A 210 -25.37 -9.87 -14.59
C SER A 210 -25.43 -10.32 -16.04
N ASN A 211 -24.35 -10.08 -16.80
CA ASN A 211 -24.28 -10.61 -18.17
C ASN A 211 -24.36 -12.14 -18.17
N ALA A 212 -23.72 -12.80 -17.21
CA ALA A 212 -23.78 -14.26 -17.10
C ALA A 212 -25.17 -14.78 -16.73
N GLU A 213 -25.92 -14.08 -15.86
CA GLU A 213 -27.32 -14.42 -15.56
C GLU A 213 -28.21 -14.23 -16.80
N ARG A 214 -28.03 -13.14 -17.53
CA ARG A 214 -28.73 -12.89 -18.80
C ARG A 214 -28.40 -13.94 -19.86
N LEU A 215 -27.16 -14.42 -19.90
CA LEU A 215 -26.77 -15.53 -20.77
C LEU A 215 -27.46 -16.84 -20.36
N ALA A 216 -27.59 -17.10 -19.06
CA ALA A 216 -28.29 -18.27 -18.55
C ALA A 216 -29.80 -18.25 -18.88
N GLU A 217 -30.44 -17.08 -18.77
CA GLU A 217 -31.84 -16.90 -19.21
C GLU A 217 -32.03 -17.20 -20.70
N LEU A 218 -31.04 -16.84 -21.53
CA LEU A 218 -31.07 -17.11 -22.96
C LEU A 218 -30.75 -18.56 -23.33
N PHE A 219 -30.10 -19.33 -22.46
CA PHE A 219 -29.69 -20.71 -22.70
C PHE A 219 -29.96 -21.60 -21.47
N PRO A 220 -31.23 -21.85 -21.12
CA PRO A 220 -31.58 -22.58 -19.90
C PRO A 220 -31.13 -24.05 -19.91
N GLU A 221 -30.95 -24.65 -21.09
CA GLU A 221 -30.46 -26.01 -21.25
C GLU A 221 -28.92 -26.11 -21.22
N SER A 222 -28.21 -24.97 -21.21
CA SER A 222 -26.76 -24.90 -21.11
C SER A 222 -26.33 -24.62 -19.66
N ARG A 223 -25.07 -24.95 -19.34
CA ARG A 223 -24.50 -24.72 -18.01
C ARG A 223 -23.61 -23.48 -18.05
N VAL A 224 -24.10 -22.35 -17.57
CA VAL A 224 -23.35 -21.08 -17.61
C VAL A 224 -22.35 -20.99 -16.47
N VAL A 225 -21.14 -20.54 -16.80
CA VAL A 225 -20.05 -20.27 -15.87
C VAL A 225 -19.50 -18.87 -16.16
N LYS A 226 -19.44 -18.00 -15.15
CA LYS A 226 -18.68 -16.74 -15.25
C LYS A 226 -17.21 -17.03 -14.99
N GLY A 227 -16.32 -16.54 -15.84
CA GLY A 227 -14.88 -16.65 -15.62
C GLY A 227 -14.04 -15.83 -16.59
N PHE A 228 -12.75 -15.70 -16.30
CA PHE A 228 -11.73 -15.05 -17.16
C PHE A 228 -11.88 -13.55 -17.46
N ASN A 229 -13.01 -12.93 -17.14
CA ASN A 229 -13.26 -11.51 -17.38
C ASN A 229 -12.22 -10.56 -16.73
N VAL A 230 -11.63 -10.98 -15.60
CA VAL A 230 -10.55 -10.26 -14.88
C VAL A 230 -9.16 -10.47 -15.49
N VAL A 231 -8.99 -11.39 -16.43
CA VAL A 231 -7.74 -11.66 -17.14
C VAL A 231 -7.73 -10.86 -18.43
N SER A 232 -6.71 -10.01 -18.63
CA SER A 232 -6.59 -9.22 -19.86
C SER A 232 -6.23 -10.09 -21.07
N ALA A 233 -6.63 -9.65 -22.26
CA ALA A 233 -6.25 -10.30 -23.52
C ALA A 233 -4.72 -10.37 -23.70
N TRP A 234 -3.97 -9.40 -23.17
CA TRP A 234 -2.51 -9.41 -23.20
C TRP A 234 -1.93 -10.49 -22.28
N ALA A 235 -2.45 -10.63 -21.05
CA ALA A 235 -2.02 -11.66 -20.11
C ALA A 235 -2.30 -13.09 -20.64
N LEU A 236 -3.36 -13.29 -21.42
CA LEU A 236 -3.60 -14.57 -22.09
C LEU A 236 -2.50 -14.90 -23.12
N GLN A 237 -1.98 -13.90 -23.85
CA GLN A 237 -0.94 -14.11 -24.88
C GLN A 237 0.44 -14.35 -24.27
N THR A 238 0.84 -13.52 -23.31
CA THR A 238 2.19 -13.57 -22.73
C THR A 238 2.33 -14.62 -21.64
N GLY A 239 1.21 -15.18 -21.15
CA GLY A 239 1.16 -16.07 -20.00
C GLY A 239 0.87 -15.33 -18.70
N ALA A 240 0.56 -16.11 -17.65
CA ALA A 240 0.13 -15.61 -16.35
C ALA A 240 1.30 -14.94 -15.57
N HIS A 241 1.69 -13.75 -16.01
CA HIS A 241 2.62 -12.86 -15.31
C HIS A 241 1.81 -11.83 -14.49
N ASP A 242 2.20 -11.62 -13.24
CA ASP A 242 1.69 -10.57 -12.34
C ASP A 242 0.18 -10.60 -11.98
N GLY A 243 -0.41 -9.43 -11.71
CA GLY A 243 -1.71 -9.23 -11.05
C GLY A 243 -2.96 -9.79 -11.76
N SER A 244 -2.80 -10.42 -12.94
CA SER A 244 -3.87 -11.11 -13.69
C SER A 244 -3.82 -12.64 -13.54
N ARG A 245 -3.10 -13.17 -12.54
CA ARG A 245 -2.99 -14.63 -12.29
C ARG A 245 -4.28 -15.28 -11.80
N GLN A 246 -5.17 -14.52 -11.16
CA GLN A 246 -6.38 -15.07 -10.56
C GLN A 246 -7.54 -15.04 -11.56
N VAL A 247 -8.21 -16.18 -11.69
CA VAL A 247 -9.46 -16.31 -12.45
C VAL A 247 -10.58 -16.53 -11.43
N LEU A 248 -11.45 -15.54 -11.28
CA LEU A 248 -12.64 -15.64 -10.43
C LEU A 248 -13.72 -16.41 -11.17
N ILE A 249 -14.24 -17.49 -10.58
CA ILE A 249 -15.19 -18.40 -11.23
C ILE A 249 -16.47 -18.51 -10.41
N SER A 250 -17.62 -18.37 -11.04
CA SER A 250 -18.93 -18.61 -10.41
C SER A 250 -19.89 -19.35 -11.34
N SER A 251 -20.72 -20.24 -10.77
CA SER A 251 -21.72 -21.04 -11.49
C SER A 251 -22.61 -21.80 -10.52
N ASP A 252 -23.86 -22.05 -10.91
CA ASP A 252 -24.81 -22.89 -10.17
C ASP A 252 -24.63 -24.38 -10.46
N CYS A 253 -23.86 -24.76 -11.50
CA CYS A 253 -23.57 -26.15 -11.82
C CYS A 253 -22.16 -26.54 -11.31
N PRO A 254 -22.04 -27.39 -10.27
CA PRO A 254 -20.74 -27.77 -9.72
C PRO A 254 -19.82 -28.47 -10.73
N GLU A 255 -20.37 -29.30 -11.62
CA GLU A 255 -19.61 -30.03 -12.64
C GLU A 255 -19.02 -29.09 -13.70
N ALA A 256 -19.81 -28.13 -14.17
CA ALA A 256 -19.37 -27.11 -15.12
C ALA A 256 -18.26 -26.26 -14.49
N LYS A 257 -18.47 -25.84 -13.23
CA LYS A 257 -17.49 -25.08 -12.47
C LYS A 257 -16.15 -25.81 -12.32
N ARG A 258 -16.17 -27.10 -11.92
CA ARG A 258 -14.96 -27.93 -11.80
C ARG A 258 -14.20 -28.03 -13.13
N THR A 259 -14.94 -28.21 -14.24
CA THR A 259 -14.36 -28.26 -15.58
C THR A 259 -13.60 -26.97 -15.93
N VAL A 260 -14.20 -25.80 -15.65
CA VAL A 260 -13.58 -24.50 -15.93
C VAL A 260 -12.42 -24.19 -14.97
N ILE A 261 -12.52 -24.61 -13.70
CA ILE A 261 -11.41 -24.51 -12.73
C ILE A 261 -10.19 -25.32 -13.22
N GLN A 262 -10.40 -26.54 -13.68
CA GLN A 262 -9.32 -27.39 -14.19
C GLN A 262 -8.70 -26.77 -15.45
N LEU A 263 -9.52 -26.27 -16.37
CA LEU A 263 -9.05 -25.59 -17.58
C LEU A 263 -8.21 -24.35 -17.23
N ALA A 264 -8.65 -23.53 -16.27
CA ALA A 264 -7.87 -22.39 -15.78
C ALA A 264 -6.51 -22.81 -15.20
N ARG A 265 -6.46 -23.90 -14.42
CA ARG A 265 -5.22 -24.45 -13.86
C ARG A 265 -4.27 -24.99 -14.94
N CYS A 266 -4.79 -25.71 -15.95
CA CYS A 266 -3.97 -26.16 -17.09
C CYS A 266 -3.41 -24.97 -17.89
N MET A 267 -4.13 -23.86 -17.94
CA MET A 267 -3.63 -22.58 -18.47
C MET A 267 -2.73 -21.81 -17.49
N SER A 268 -2.25 -22.45 -16.41
CA SER A 268 -1.38 -21.88 -15.37
C SER A 268 -1.95 -20.66 -14.63
N PHE A 269 -3.27 -20.54 -14.57
CA PHE A 269 -3.95 -19.53 -13.75
C PHE A 269 -4.35 -20.11 -12.39
N LEU A 270 -4.43 -19.23 -11.39
CA LEU A 270 -4.99 -19.55 -10.09
C LEU A 270 -6.50 -19.37 -10.12
N ALA A 271 -7.23 -20.47 -10.20
CA ALA A 271 -8.69 -20.46 -10.16
C ALA A 271 -9.21 -20.22 -8.72
N VAL A 272 -10.12 -19.27 -8.56
CA VAL A 272 -10.78 -18.94 -7.28
C VAL A 272 -12.29 -19.13 -7.43
N ASP A 273 -12.86 -20.05 -6.65
CA ASP A 273 -14.31 -20.27 -6.63
C ASP A 273 -15.02 -19.18 -5.81
N MET A 274 -15.95 -18.48 -6.45
CA MET A 274 -16.73 -17.38 -5.88
C MET A 274 -18.19 -17.79 -5.58
N GLY A 275 -18.54 -19.07 -5.67
CA GLY A 275 -19.88 -19.58 -5.34
C GLY A 275 -20.85 -19.66 -6.53
N GLY A 276 -22.15 -19.49 -6.26
CA GLY A 276 -23.23 -19.60 -7.25
C GLY A 276 -23.20 -18.48 -8.30
N LEU A 277 -23.96 -18.61 -9.38
CA LEU A 277 -23.93 -17.69 -10.52
C LEU A 277 -24.33 -16.26 -10.13
N ALA A 278 -25.15 -16.07 -9.09
CA ALA A 278 -25.51 -14.75 -8.57
C ALA A 278 -24.30 -13.89 -8.16
N THR A 279 -23.16 -14.49 -7.81
CA THR A 279 -21.94 -13.74 -7.46
C THR A 279 -21.21 -13.17 -8.68
N SER A 280 -21.60 -13.57 -9.90
CA SER A 280 -21.08 -13.01 -11.15
C SER A 280 -21.25 -11.48 -11.24
N ARG A 281 -22.28 -10.90 -10.61
CA ARG A 281 -22.47 -9.45 -10.50
C ARG A 281 -21.26 -8.76 -9.86
N HIS A 282 -20.72 -9.34 -8.79
CA HIS A 282 -19.54 -8.82 -8.12
C HIS A 282 -18.26 -9.02 -8.93
N ILE A 283 -18.16 -10.14 -9.65
CA ILE A 283 -17.04 -10.45 -10.54
C ILE A 283 -16.98 -9.47 -11.73
N GLU A 284 -18.14 -9.08 -12.27
CA GLU A 284 -18.26 -8.12 -13.37
C GLU A 284 -17.99 -6.68 -12.92
N ASP A 285 -18.38 -6.32 -11.71
CA ASP A 285 -18.09 -5.01 -11.11
C ASP A 285 -16.60 -4.84 -10.76
N ALA A 286 -15.87 -5.94 -10.51
CA ALA A 286 -14.52 -5.89 -9.96
C ALA A 286 -13.52 -5.11 -10.85
N PRO A 287 -13.47 -5.32 -12.18
CA PRO A 287 -12.61 -4.52 -13.08
C PRO A 287 -12.98 -3.03 -13.15
N LEU A 288 -14.24 -2.66 -12.88
CA LEU A 288 -14.71 -1.28 -12.96
C LEU A 288 -14.33 -0.44 -11.74
N ARG A 289 -14.04 -1.08 -10.60
CA ARG A 289 -13.75 -0.39 -9.34
C ARG A 289 -12.26 -0.19 -9.16
N LEU A 290 -11.80 1.05 -9.28
CA LEU A 290 -10.43 1.41 -8.94
C LEU A 290 -10.28 1.67 -7.43
N PHE A 291 -9.55 0.79 -6.73
CA PHE A 291 -9.23 0.91 -5.29
C PHE A 291 -10.42 1.30 -4.37
N PRO A 292 -11.52 0.53 -4.33
CA PRO A 292 -12.78 0.94 -3.67
C PRO A 292 -12.64 1.21 -2.16
N SER A 293 -11.68 0.58 -1.49
CA SER A 293 -11.41 0.78 -0.06
C SER A 293 -10.48 1.96 0.25
N TRP A 294 -9.82 2.56 -0.75
CA TRP A 294 -8.79 3.58 -0.56
C TRP A 294 -9.29 5.02 -0.70
N GLY A 295 -10.42 5.25 -1.40
CA GLY A 295 -10.91 6.62 -1.64
C GLY A 295 -11.10 7.45 -0.37
N GLY A 296 -11.75 6.89 0.65
CA GLY A 296 -11.93 7.57 1.95
C GLY A 296 -10.60 7.86 2.67
N PRO A 297 -9.75 6.85 2.92
CA PRO A 297 -8.44 7.03 3.54
C PRO A 297 -7.54 8.04 2.81
N LEU A 298 -7.48 7.99 1.48
CA LEU A 298 -6.70 8.94 0.68
C LEU A 298 -7.23 10.37 0.82
N MET A 299 -8.55 10.56 0.81
CA MET A 299 -9.16 11.88 1.03
C MET A 299 -8.81 12.44 2.42
N VAL A 300 -8.95 11.62 3.47
CA VAL A 300 -8.60 12.03 4.85
C VAL A 300 -7.12 12.42 4.94
N THR A 301 -6.22 11.60 4.40
CA THR A 301 -4.77 11.89 4.38
C THR A 301 -4.47 13.18 3.61
N PHE A 302 -5.09 13.37 2.44
CA PHE A 302 -4.91 14.58 1.63
C PHE A 302 -5.36 15.85 2.38
N LEU A 303 -6.54 15.81 3.01
CA LEU A 303 -7.06 16.93 3.79
C LEU A 303 -6.18 17.24 5.01
N LEU A 304 -5.67 16.21 5.70
CA LEU A 304 -4.73 16.41 6.80
C LEU A 304 -3.39 17.00 6.34
N ILE A 305 -2.85 16.54 5.20
CA ILE A 305 -1.64 17.13 4.59
C ILE A 305 -1.89 18.59 4.26
N LEU A 306 -3.00 18.91 3.57
CA LEU A 306 -3.35 20.28 3.22
C LEU A 306 -3.44 21.18 4.45
N PHE A 307 -4.12 20.71 5.50
CA PHE A 307 -4.28 21.44 6.76
C PHE A 307 -2.94 21.70 7.45
N PHE A 308 -2.15 20.66 7.74
CA PHE A 308 -0.89 20.80 8.45
C PHE A 308 0.18 21.52 7.62
N TYR A 309 0.23 21.29 6.31
CA TYR A 309 1.14 22.01 5.43
C TYR A 309 0.78 23.49 5.36
N GLY A 310 -0.51 23.81 5.18
CA GLY A 310 -1.00 25.20 5.19
C GLY A 310 -0.71 25.90 6.52
N TYR A 311 -0.90 25.19 7.64
CA TYR A 311 -0.57 25.68 8.98
C TYR A 311 0.92 25.97 9.15
N ASN A 312 1.79 25.02 8.76
CA ASN A 312 3.25 25.17 8.84
C ASN A 312 3.74 26.28 7.90
N PHE A 313 3.17 26.39 6.71
CA PHE A 313 3.46 27.46 5.76
C PHE A 313 3.10 28.83 6.35
N LEU A 314 1.90 28.95 6.92
CA LEU A 314 1.44 30.19 7.53
C LEU A 314 2.36 30.60 8.69
N ARG A 315 2.65 29.67 9.59
CA ARG A 315 3.45 29.89 10.80
C ARG A 315 4.93 30.15 10.51
N GLY A 316 5.56 29.36 9.64
CA GLY A 316 7.02 29.36 9.42
C GLY A 316 7.51 30.25 8.28
N VAL A 317 6.65 30.53 7.29
CA VAL A 317 7.05 31.26 6.07
C VAL A 317 6.26 32.55 5.90
N LEU A 318 4.92 32.48 5.84
CA LEU A 318 4.09 33.63 5.47
C LEU A 318 4.08 34.72 6.54
N MET A 319 3.83 34.37 7.81
CA MET A 319 3.77 35.36 8.88
C MET A 319 5.13 36.03 9.18
N PRO A 320 6.27 35.31 9.24
CA PRO A 320 7.59 35.94 9.33
C PRO A 320 7.92 36.86 8.14
N TYR A 321 7.49 36.49 6.93
CA TYR A 321 7.65 37.33 5.75
C TYR A 321 6.86 38.65 5.85
N LEU A 322 5.58 38.59 6.23
CA LEU A 322 4.70 39.76 6.33
C LEU A 322 5.12 40.72 7.46
N SER A 323 5.52 40.17 8.61
CA SER A 323 5.84 40.96 9.81
C SER A 323 7.25 41.56 9.84
N ARG A 324 8.25 40.82 9.34
CA ARG A 324 9.69 41.12 9.52
C ARG A 324 10.46 41.15 8.20
N GLY A 325 9.82 40.90 7.06
CA GLY A 325 10.47 40.84 5.75
C GLY A 325 11.43 39.65 5.57
N GLN A 326 11.33 38.60 6.41
CA GLN A 326 12.25 37.46 6.36
C GLN A 326 11.88 36.49 5.24
N ASN A 327 12.80 36.24 4.31
CA ASN A 327 12.60 35.31 3.20
C ASN A 327 12.97 33.86 3.59
N ASN A 328 11.97 33.09 4.03
CA ASN A 328 12.10 31.68 4.42
C ASN A 328 11.52 30.71 3.36
N PHE A 329 11.32 31.13 2.12
CA PHE A 329 10.68 30.29 1.09
C PHE A 329 11.46 29.01 0.74
N TYR A 330 12.78 28.98 1.01
CA TYR A 330 13.61 27.80 0.82
C TYR A 330 13.25 26.62 1.75
N GLN A 331 12.45 26.86 2.79
CA GLN A 331 12.03 25.85 3.77
C GLN A 331 10.91 24.93 3.22
N LEU A 332 10.14 25.42 2.24
CA LEU A 332 8.95 24.75 1.70
C LEU A 332 9.16 23.29 1.24
N PRO A 333 10.25 22.94 0.51
CA PRO A 333 10.36 21.61 -0.09
C PRO A 333 10.78 20.51 0.90
N LEU A 334 11.48 20.86 1.99
CA LEU A 334 12.02 19.88 2.93
C LEU A 334 11.58 20.13 4.38
N GLU A 335 11.80 21.32 4.94
CA GLU A 335 11.48 21.59 6.34
C GLU A 335 9.96 21.57 6.56
N THR A 336 9.20 22.32 5.78
CA THR A 336 7.73 22.37 5.90
C THR A 336 7.09 21.00 5.64
N VAL A 337 7.63 20.22 4.71
CA VAL A 337 7.19 18.84 4.46
C VAL A 337 7.52 17.94 5.66
N ASN A 338 8.73 18.02 6.20
CA ASN A 338 9.15 17.18 7.32
C ASN A 338 8.48 17.54 8.66
N GLU A 339 7.94 18.76 8.81
CA GLU A 339 7.07 19.13 9.93
C GLU A 339 5.64 18.62 9.74
N THR A 340 5.19 18.45 8.49
CA THR A 340 3.83 18.05 8.14
C THR A 340 3.64 16.52 8.21
N LEU A 341 4.56 15.77 7.59
CA LEU A 341 4.48 14.31 7.49
C LEU A 341 4.32 13.57 8.83
N PRO A 342 5.11 13.85 9.89
CA PRO A 342 4.95 13.16 11.17
C PRO A 342 3.63 13.51 11.87
N ALA A 343 3.16 14.75 11.76
CA ALA A 343 1.88 15.17 12.31
C ALA A 343 0.72 14.40 11.66
N VAL A 344 0.74 14.30 10.33
CA VAL A 344 -0.24 13.52 9.55
C VAL A 344 -0.14 12.03 9.90
N ALA A 345 1.06 11.45 9.94
CA ALA A 345 1.28 10.04 10.27
C ALA A 345 0.69 9.68 11.64
N LEU A 346 0.96 10.51 12.65
CA LEU A 346 0.53 10.32 14.02
C LEU A 346 -0.99 10.44 14.17
N VAL A 347 -1.61 11.45 13.55
CA VAL A 347 -3.07 11.64 13.57
C VAL A 347 -3.78 10.49 12.85
N ILE A 348 -3.29 10.06 11.69
CA ILE A 348 -3.87 8.90 10.97
C ILE A 348 -3.72 7.63 11.81
N LEU A 349 -2.57 7.41 12.46
CA LEU A 349 -2.38 6.26 13.36
C LEU A 349 -3.42 6.27 14.49
N ALA A 350 -3.71 7.42 15.08
CA ALA A 350 -4.77 7.54 16.07
C ALA A 350 -6.17 7.21 15.49
N LEU A 351 -6.46 7.65 14.26
CA LEU A 351 -7.71 7.34 13.55
C LEU A 351 -7.88 5.85 13.21
N VAL A 352 -6.82 5.04 13.23
CA VAL A 352 -6.92 3.57 13.11
C VAL A 352 -7.55 2.94 14.36
N TYR A 353 -7.17 3.42 15.55
CA TYR A 353 -7.58 2.82 16.83
C TYR A 353 -8.83 3.45 17.44
N LEU A 354 -9.10 4.73 17.14
CA LEU A 354 -10.28 5.46 17.61
C LEU A 354 -11.64 4.75 17.36
N PRO A 355 -11.95 4.18 16.18
CA PRO A 355 -13.24 3.52 15.97
C PRO A 355 -13.42 2.29 16.85
N GLY A 356 -12.32 1.63 17.26
CA GLY A 356 -12.37 0.52 18.21
C GLY A 356 -12.79 0.96 19.62
N LEU A 357 -12.38 2.16 20.04
CA LEU A 357 -12.82 2.75 21.31
C LEU A 357 -14.31 3.13 21.24
N TRP A 358 -14.74 3.71 20.12
CA TRP A 358 -16.14 4.04 19.89
C TRP A 358 -17.04 2.81 19.89
N ALA A 359 -16.62 1.74 19.21
CA ALA A 359 -17.32 0.47 19.20
C ALA A 359 -17.44 -0.13 20.61
N ALA A 360 -16.37 -0.07 21.41
CA ALA A 360 -16.39 -0.54 22.80
C ALA A 360 -17.32 0.31 23.68
N ALA A 361 -17.31 1.64 23.53
CA ALA A 361 -18.21 2.53 24.25
C ALA A 361 -19.68 2.26 23.89
N LEU A 362 -19.99 2.10 22.61
CA LEU A 362 -21.34 1.74 22.14
C LEU A 362 -21.80 0.38 22.68
N GLN A 363 -20.91 -0.62 22.71
CA GLN A 363 -21.22 -1.93 23.31
C GLN A 363 -21.55 -1.80 24.81
N LEU A 364 -20.79 -1.00 25.55
CA LEU A 364 -21.03 -0.75 26.98
C LEU A 364 -22.35 -0.02 27.23
N VAL A 365 -22.66 1.00 26.43
CA VAL A 365 -23.91 1.78 26.53
C VAL A 365 -25.12 0.92 26.18
N ARG A 366 -25.05 0.14 25.10
CA ARG A 366 -26.15 -0.73 24.65
C ARG A 366 -26.31 -1.98 25.52
N GLY A 367 -25.24 -2.42 26.18
CA GLY A 367 -25.24 -3.62 27.00
C GLY A 367 -25.37 -4.94 26.22
N THR A 368 -25.20 -4.92 24.91
CA THR A 368 -25.23 -6.11 24.03
C THR A 368 -24.26 -5.95 22.86
N LYS A 369 -23.81 -7.06 22.27
CA LYS A 369 -22.98 -7.08 21.05
C LYS A 369 -23.78 -7.29 19.76
N TYR A 370 -25.04 -7.70 19.86
CA TYR A 370 -25.84 -8.12 18.69
C TYR A 370 -26.48 -6.95 17.94
N SER A 371 -26.48 -5.75 18.54
CA SER A 371 -26.92 -4.53 17.87
C SER A 371 -25.92 -4.07 16.81
N ARG A 372 -26.38 -3.91 15.57
CA ARG A 372 -25.57 -3.44 14.44
C ARG A 372 -24.96 -2.06 14.73
N PHE A 373 -23.72 -1.85 14.32
CA PHE A 373 -23.08 -0.53 14.42
C PHE A 373 -23.74 0.46 13.44
N PRO A 374 -23.73 1.77 13.75
CA PRO A 374 -24.12 2.80 12.79
C PRO A 374 -23.30 2.67 11.50
N GLY A 375 -23.93 2.90 10.35
CA GLY A 375 -23.30 2.68 9.04
C GLY A 375 -21.95 3.39 8.90
N TRP A 376 -21.83 4.64 9.35
CA TRP A 376 -20.57 5.39 9.28
C TRP A 376 -19.41 4.72 10.04
N LEU A 377 -19.69 4.08 11.18
CA LEU A 377 -18.68 3.42 12.01
C LEU A 377 -18.23 2.11 11.38
N ASP A 378 -19.16 1.37 10.79
CA ASP A 378 -18.89 0.11 10.09
C ASP A 378 -17.97 0.35 8.86
N HIS A 379 -18.30 1.36 8.05
CA HIS A 379 -17.45 1.78 6.92
C HIS A 379 -16.05 2.21 7.37
N TRP A 380 -15.93 2.90 8.51
CA TRP A 380 -14.64 3.29 9.07
C TRP A 380 -13.84 2.09 9.56
N MET A 381 -14.49 1.15 10.27
CA MET A 381 -13.87 -0.09 10.74
C MET A 381 -13.30 -0.94 9.58
N GLY A 382 -13.98 -0.96 8.43
CA GLY A 382 -13.54 -1.63 7.20
C GLY A 382 -12.35 -0.98 6.49
N ARG A 383 -11.99 0.27 6.85
CA ARG A 383 -10.92 1.06 6.22
C ARG A 383 -9.68 1.25 7.09
N ARG A 384 -9.64 0.62 8.26
CA ARG A 384 -8.52 0.72 9.22
C ARG A 384 -7.18 0.28 8.65
N LYS A 385 -7.18 -0.79 7.84
CA LYS A 385 -5.97 -1.31 7.17
C LYS A 385 -5.34 -0.23 6.28
N GLN A 386 -6.13 0.43 5.45
CA GLN A 386 -5.68 1.45 4.51
C GLN A 386 -5.16 2.69 5.24
N LEU A 387 -5.85 3.13 6.31
CA LEU A 387 -5.37 4.22 7.16
C LEU A 387 -4.02 3.86 7.80
N GLY A 388 -3.87 2.66 8.35
CA GLY A 388 -2.60 2.19 8.93
C GLY A 388 -1.44 2.19 7.93
N LEU A 389 -1.67 1.73 6.70
CA LEU A 389 -0.66 1.75 5.63
C LEU A 389 -0.27 3.17 5.21
N LEU A 390 -1.23 4.11 5.13
CA LEU A 390 -0.94 5.52 4.83
C LEU A 390 -0.18 6.21 5.97
N SER A 391 -0.52 5.91 7.23
CA SER A 391 0.25 6.37 8.39
C SER A 391 1.69 5.88 8.32
N PHE A 392 1.90 4.58 8.03
CA PHE A 392 3.23 4.00 7.86
C PHE A 392 4.02 4.66 6.72
N LEU A 393 3.38 4.91 5.57
CA LEU A 393 4.01 5.63 4.45
C LEU A 393 4.48 7.03 4.87
N CYS A 394 3.62 7.81 5.53
CA CYS A 394 3.97 9.15 6.02
C CYS A 394 5.11 9.10 7.05
N ALA A 395 5.10 8.12 7.96
CA ALA A 395 6.16 7.92 8.95
C ALA A 395 7.50 7.53 8.30
N GLY A 396 7.47 6.64 7.31
CA GLY A 396 8.66 6.25 6.54
C GLY A 396 9.24 7.41 5.75
N LEU A 397 8.40 8.20 5.08
CA LEU A 397 8.83 9.43 4.42
C LEU A 397 9.43 10.42 5.43
N HIS A 398 8.79 10.66 6.58
CA HIS A 398 9.32 11.50 7.63
C HIS A 398 10.72 11.06 8.10
N ALA A 399 10.95 9.75 8.26
CA ALA A 399 12.28 9.23 8.62
C ALA A 399 13.33 9.59 7.56
N VAL A 400 13.01 9.39 6.28
CA VAL A 400 13.90 9.73 5.16
C VAL A 400 14.17 11.25 5.11
N TYR A 401 13.12 12.07 5.17
CA TYR A 401 13.26 13.54 5.16
C TYR A 401 14.11 14.02 6.34
N SER A 402 13.93 13.45 7.54
CA SER A 402 14.70 13.80 8.73
C SER A 402 16.19 13.48 8.57
N MET A 403 16.53 12.33 7.98
CA MET A 403 17.92 11.99 7.66
C MET A 403 18.52 12.94 6.62
N CYS A 404 17.73 13.37 5.63
CA CYS A 404 18.19 14.30 4.60
C CYS A 404 18.41 15.74 5.09
N LEU A 405 17.87 16.13 6.26
CA LEU A 405 18.05 17.49 6.79
C LEU A 405 19.52 17.84 7.06
N THR A 406 20.35 16.86 7.44
CA THR A 406 21.79 17.07 7.71
C THR A 406 22.61 17.27 6.43
N LEU A 407 22.14 16.76 5.29
CA LEU A 407 22.80 16.87 3.99
C LEU A 407 22.60 18.23 3.32
N ARG A 408 21.65 19.03 3.80
CA ARG A 408 21.24 20.28 3.17
C ARG A 408 22.29 21.38 3.36
N ARG A 409 22.59 22.15 2.30
CA ARG A 409 23.52 23.31 2.42
C ARG A 409 23.10 24.31 3.50
N ALA A 410 21.79 24.52 3.67
CA ALA A 410 21.28 25.41 4.72
C ALA A 410 21.64 24.93 6.14
N SER A 411 21.63 23.63 6.43
CA SER A 411 22.06 23.13 7.75
C SER A 411 23.58 23.22 7.91
N GLN A 412 24.35 22.97 6.84
CA GLN A 412 25.80 23.18 6.84
C GLN A 412 26.18 24.64 7.16
N TYR A 413 25.49 25.61 6.55
CA TYR A 413 25.71 27.02 6.86
C TYR A 413 25.34 27.39 8.30
N ARG A 414 24.23 26.86 8.83
CA ARG A 414 23.85 27.07 10.24
C ARG A 414 24.90 26.51 11.21
N LEU A 415 25.42 25.31 10.94
CA LEU A 415 26.47 24.69 11.76
C LEU A 415 27.77 25.51 11.72
N LEU A 416 28.17 25.97 10.53
CA LEU A 416 29.38 26.79 10.37
C LEU A 416 29.27 28.14 11.09
N ASP A 417 28.11 28.80 10.97
CA ASP A 417 27.85 30.08 11.66
C ASP A 417 27.79 29.88 13.19
N ALA A 418 27.20 28.80 13.68
CA ALA A 418 27.19 28.45 15.10
C ALA A 418 28.63 28.22 15.63
N ALA A 419 29.45 27.46 14.91
CA ALA A 419 30.85 27.22 15.28
C ALA A 419 31.66 28.53 15.27
N TYR A 420 31.48 29.39 14.27
CA TYR A 420 32.13 30.69 14.21
C TYR A 420 31.76 31.58 15.40
N ARG A 421 30.47 31.65 15.75
CA ARG A 421 29.99 32.41 16.91
C ARG A 421 30.54 31.87 18.23
N GLN A 422 30.62 30.55 18.39
CA GLN A 422 31.20 29.91 19.57
C GLN A 422 32.66 30.31 19.76
N VAL A 423 33.47 30.19 18.70
CA VAL A 423 34.90 30.58 18.73
C VAL A 423 35.04 32.07 19.03
N LYS A 424 34.21 32.92 18.41
CA LYS A 424 34.23 34.36 18.65
C LYS A 424 33.86 34.73 20.09
N ALA A 425 32.99 33.94 20.73
CA ALA A 425 32.58 34.13 22.11
C ALA A 425 33.58 33.56 23.14
N GLY A 426 34.65 32.88 22.68
CA GLY A 426 35.65 32.27 23.58
C GLY A 426 35.13 31.08 24.38
N VAL A 427 34.06 30.40 23.91
CA VAL A 427 33.45 29.28 24.62
C VAL A 427 34.14 27.96 24.22
N GLU A 428 34.86 27.36 25.17
CA GLU A 428 35.62 26.11 24.94
C GLU A 428 34.73 24.86 24.91
N HIS A 429 33.70 24.80 25.77
CA HIS A 429 32.78 23.67 25.87
C HIS A 429 31.32 24.12 25.69
N SER A 430 30.67 23.59 24.66
CA SER A 430 29.26 23.83 24.33
C SER A 430 28.35 22.64 24.68
N TRP A 431 28.84 21.70 25.50
CA TRP A 431 28.08 20.52 25.90
C TRP A 431 26.96 20.87 26.87
N GLU A 432 25.73 20.53 26.49
CA GLU A 432 24.55 20.65 27.33
C GLU A 432 23.91 19.27 27.54
N GLU A 433 24.13 18.68 28.72
CA GLU A 433 23.69 17.33 29.04
C GLU A 433 22.16 17.12 28.86
N PRO A 434 21.26 18.02 29.31
CA PRO A 434 19.82 17.84 29.08
C PRO A 434 19.43 17.79 27.60
N GLN A 435 20.13 18.53 26.73
CA GLN A 435 19.86 18.51 25.29
C GLN A 435 20.30 17.19 24.65
N ALA A 436 21.41 16.61 25.12
CA ALA A 436 21.88 15.29 24.68
C ALA A 436 20.89 14.18 25.08
N TRP A 437 20.40 14.20 26.31
CA TRP A 437 19.35 13.26 26.75
C TRP A 437 18.08 13.40 25.91
N ARG A 438 17.64 14.64 25.68
CA ARG A 438 16.48 14.91 24.84
C ARG A 438 16.66 14.31 23.44
N SER A 439 17.81 14.54 22.79
CA SER A 439 18.06 14.05 21.43
C SER A 439 18.04 12.54 21.34
N ASP A 440 18.68 11.86 22.29
CA ASP A 440 18.81 10.41 22.26
C ASP A 440 17.47 9.72 22.56
N LEU A 441 16.67 10.28 23.49
CA LEU A 441 15.36 9.76 23.85
C LEU A 441 14.34 9.87 22.71
N TYR A 442 14.20 11.04 22.08
CA TYR A 442 13.25 11.16 20.98
C TYR A 442 13.71 10.35 19.76
N LEU A 443 15.01 10.30 19.46
CA LEU A 443 15.50 9.53 18.31
C LEU A 443 15.28 8.03 18.52
N SER A 444 15.64 7.50 19.70
CA SER A 444 15.47 6.09 20.04
C SER A 444 14.01 5.66 20.01
N SER A 445 13.11 6.42 20.64
CA SER A 445 11.67 6.13 20.62
C SER A 445 11.06 6.23 19.21
N GLY A 446 11.55 7.14 18.36
CA GLY A 446 11.17 7.23 16.96
C GLY A 446 11.59 6.00 16.14
N ILE A 447 12.83 5.54 16.32
CA ILE A 447 13.37 4.33 15.65
C ILE A 447 12.57 3.09 16.08
N LEU A 448 12.35 2.90 17.37
CA LEU A 448 11.55 1.78 17.89
C LEU A 448 10.11 1.86 17.40
N GLY A 449 9.48 3.03 17.43
CA GLY A 449 8.13 3.25 16.92
C GLY A 449 7.99 2.89 15.44
N LEU A 450 8.93 3.33 14.59
CA LEU A 450 8.98 2.97 13.18
C LEU A 450 9.21 1.46 12.97
N GLY A 451 10.06 0.84 13.79
CA GLY A 451 10.29 -0.60 13.78
C GLY A 451 9.00 -1.39 14.02
N VAL A 452 8.23 -1.00 15.05
CA VAL A 452 6.93 -1.63 15.33
C VAL A 452 5.93 -1.36 14.21
N LEU A 453 5.83 -0.14 13.68
CA LEU A 453 4.97 0.17 12.53
C LEU A 453 5.32 -0.67 11.30
N THR A 454 6.61 -0.96 11.08
CA THR A 454 7.08 -1.82 9.99
C THR A 454 6.54 -3.25 10.16
N LEU A 455 6.52 -3.80 11.38
CA LEU A 455 5.92 -5.11 11.65
C LEU A 455 4.40 -5.13 11.36
N LEU A 456 3.69 -4.05 11.70
CA LEU A 456 2.26 -3.91 11.37
C LEU A 456 2.02 -3.85 9.86
N ALA A 457 2.92 -3.18 9.12
CA ALA A 457 2.85 -3.10 7.66
C ALA A 457 3.15 -4.45 6.99
N ILE A 458 4.18 -5.17 7.45
CA ILE A 458 4.53 -6.51 6.93
C ILE A 458 3.38 -7.50 7.15
N THR A 459 2.79 -7.52 8.34
CA THR A 459 1.64 -8.40 8.65
C THR A 459 0.35 -8.00 7.94
N SER A 460 0.32 -6.83 7.29
CA SER A 460 -0.79 -6.41 6.42
C SER A 460 -0.70 -7.00 5.00
N LEU A 461 0.44 -7.59 4.62
CA LEU A 461 0.59 -8.33 3.37
C LEU A 461 -0.27 -9.61 3.41
N PRO A 462 -1.07 -9.91 2.38
CA PRO A 462 -1.94 -11.09 2.38
C PRO A 462 -1.20 -12.41 2.60
N SER A 463 0.02 -12.56 2.06
CA SER A 463 0.85 -13.75 2.23
C SER A 463 1.23 -14.01 3.69
N VAL A 464 1.52 -12.95 4.46
CA VAL A 464 1.88 -13.05 5.87
C VAL A 464 0.61 -13.13 6.73
N GLY A 465 -0.37 -12.26 6.47
CA GLY A 465 -1.61 -12.20 7.24
C GLY A 465 -2.41 -13.49 7.20
N ASN A 466 -2.44 -14.19 6.06
CA ASN A 466 -3.14 -15.47 5.91
C ASN A 466 -2.40 -16.65 6.57
N ALA A 467 -1.11 -16.50 6.88
CA ALA A 467 -0.32 -17.51 7.58
C ALA A 467 -0.46 -17.44 9.10
N LEU A 468 -0.94 -16.31 9.64
CA LEU A 468 -1.11 -16.09 11.07
C LEU A 468 -2.49 -16.55 11.53
N ASN A 469 -2.56 -17.16 12.71
CA ASN A 469 -3.86 -17.42 13.33
C ASN A 469 -4.46 -16.11 13.88
N TRP A 470 -5.76 -16.14 14.22
CA TRP A 470 -6.47 -14.94 14.68
C TRP A 470 -5.89 -14.33 15.96
N ARG A 471 -5.31 -15.13 16.86
CA ARG A 471 -4.70 -14.64 18.11
C ARG A 471 -3.40 -13.89 17.84
N GLU A 472 -2.54 -14.44 17.00
CA GLU A 472 -1.29 -13.81 16.54
C GLU A 472 -1.57 -12.52 15.78
N PHE A 473 -2.49 -12.56 14.82
CA PHE A 473 -2.89 -11.38 14.06
C PHE A 473 -3.42 -10.27 14.96
N THR A 474 -4.27 -10.62 15.93
CA THR A 474 -4.82 -9.65 16.91
C THR A 474 -3.73 -9.11 17.84
N PHE A 475 -2.80 -9.95 18.29
CA PHE A 475 -1.67 -9.51 19.11
C PHE A 475 -0.81 -8.47 18.37
N VAL A 476 -0.48 -8.72 17.11
CA VAL A 476 0.29 -7.77 16.29
C VAL A 476 -0.53 -6.51 16.01
N GLN A 477 -1.70 -6.64 15.37
CA GLN A 477 -2.47 -5.48 14.89
C GLN A 477 -3.14 -4.65 16.00
N SER A 478 -3.39 -5.24 17.17
CA SER A 478 -3.94 -4.50 18.31
C SER A 478 -2.93 -4.27 19.42
N GLY A 479 -2.18 -5.29 19.85
CA GLY A 479 -1.23 -5.17 20.96
C GLY A 479 -0.03 -4.31 20.58
N LEU A 480 0.74 -4.76 19.60
CA LEU A 480 1.86 -3.97 19.05
C LEU A 480 1.38 -2.67 18.39
N GLY A 481 0.14 -2.66 17.91
CA GLY A 481 -0.52 -1.45 17.42
C GLY A 481 -0.57 -0.28 18.42
N TYR A 482 -1.07 -0.52 19.64
CA TYR A 482 -1.07 0.49 20.71
C TYR A 482 0.35 0.79 21.23
N ALA A 483 1.27 -0.19 21.18
CA ALA A 483 2.67 0.05 21.51
C ALA A 483 3.32 1.04 20.53
N ALA A 484 3.07 0.88 19.21
CA ALA A 484 3.53 1.83 18.19
C ALA A 484 2.97 3.23 18.43
N LEU A 485 1.66 3.35 18.69
CA LEU A 485 1.03 4.65 19.00
C LEU A 485 1.69 5.31 20.23
N THR A 486 1.95 4.53 21.28
CA THR A 486 2.59 5.02 22.51
C THR A 486 4.02 5.49 22.24
N LEU A 487 4.83 4.70 21.53
CA LEU A 487 6.19 5.06 21.15
C LEU A 487 6.24 6.32 20.27
N SER A 488 5.29 6.48 19.33
CA SER A 488 5.19 7.69 18.50
C SER A 488 4.77 8.93 19.30
N ILE A 489 3.89 8.78 20.29
CA ILE A 489 3.55 9.86 21.23
C ILE A 489 4.79 10.22 22.06
N MET A 490 5.50 9.23 22.61
CA MET A 490 6.75 9.46 23.39
C MET A 490 7.82 10.16 22.54
N HIS A 491 8.02 9.72 21.31
CA HIS A 491 8.91 10.39 20.34
C HIS A 491 8.58 11.87 20.20
N THR A 492 7.30 12.21 20.05
CA THR A 492 6.86 13.59 19.87
C THR A 492 6.94 14.41 21.17
N LEU A 493 6.65 13.80 22.32
CA LEU A 493 6.76 14.45 23.63
C LEU A 493 8.22 14.73 24.00
N PHE A 494 9.13 13.77 23.81
CA PHE A 494 10.56 13.98 24.00
C PHE A 494 11.12 14.99 23.01
N PHE A 495 10.62 15.01 21.76
CA PHE A 495 10.98 16.05 20.81
C PHE A 495 10.54 17.44 21.30
N GLY A 496 9.35 17.58 21.88
CA GLY A 496 8.87 18.84 22.44
C GLY A 496 9.57 19.26 23.73
N TRP A 497 9.92 18.30 24.60
CA TRP A 497 10.52 18.52 25.93
C TRP A 497 9.81 19.63 26.71
N ASP A 498 10.52 20.72 27.03
CA ASP A 498 10.03 21.90 27.72
C ASP A 498 9.59 23.04 26.78
N PHE A 499 9.78 22.89 25.46
CA PHE A 499 9.51 23.92 24.46
C PHE A 499 8.09 24.48 24.54
N ALA A 500 7.11 23.62 24.85
CA ALA A 500 5.70 23.99 24.92
C ALA A 500 5.36 24.97 26.05
N PHE A 501 6.21 25.09 27.09
CA PHE A 501 5.95 25.95 28.24
C PHE A 501 6.45 27.39 28.05
N PHE A 502 7.22 27.65 27.00
CA PHE A 502 7.74 28.98 26.74
C PHE A 502 6.83 29.80 25.82
N SER A 503 6.67 31.09 26.12
CA SER A 503 5.84 32.01 25.33
C SER A 503 6.31 32.15 23.88
N PHE A 504 7.61 32.05 23.61
CA PHE A 504 8.16 32.15 22.27
C PHE A 504 7.78 30.96 21.36
N ALA A 505 7.30 29.84 21.91
CA ALA A 505 6.83 28.70 21.13
C ALA A 505 5.53 28.99 20.36
N TYR A 506 4.80 30.05 20.74
CA TYR A 506 3.50 30.46 20.21
C TYR A 506 3.59 31.78 19.40
N PRO A 507 4.37 31.83 18.32
CA PRO A 507 4.40 33.02 17.48
C PRO A 507 3.00 33.28 16.92
N TYR A 508 2.52 34.52 17.02
CA TYR A 508 1.18 34.92 16.57
C TYR A 508 0.04 34.12 17.23
N TYR A 509 0.23 33.66 18.46
CA TYR A 509 -0.72 32.81 19.20
C TYR A 509 -0.96 31.43 18.54
N MET A 510 -0.12 31.04 17.58
CA MET A 510 -0.21 29.75 16.88
C MET A 510 0.67 28.71 17.60
N PRO A 511 0.08 27.64 18.19
CA PRO A 511 0.86 26.60 18.84
C PRO A 511 1.82 25.89 17.88
N PRO A 512 2.91 25.30 18.38
CA PRO A 512 3.72 24.42 17.55
C PRO A 512 2.93 23.20 17.08
N THR A 513 3.17 22.79 15.84
CA THR A 513 2.38 21.79 15.11
C THR A 513 2.32 20.44 15.80
N TYR A 514 3.39 20.05 16.49
CA TYR A 514 3.44 18.80 17.24
C TYR A 514 2.43 18.76 18.39
N LEU A 515 2.13 19.90 19.04
CA LEU A 515 1.10 19.95 20.09
C LEU A 515 -0.29 19.70 19.51
N LEU A 516 -0.59 20.31 18.37
CA LEU A 516 -1.86 20.11 17.66
C LEU A 516 -2.01 18.65 17.23
N ALA A 517 -0.93 18.03 16.73
CA ALA A 517 -0.91 16.63 16.32
C ALA A 517 -1.06 15.64 17.48
N LEU A 518 -0.63 16.00 18.70
CA LEU A 518 -0.69 15.15 19.89
C LEU A 518 -2.10 15.02 20.50
N ILE A 519 -3.00 15.97 20.26
CA ILE A 519 -4.33 16.01 20.90
C ILE A 519 -5.09 14.70 20.69
N LEU A 520 -5.29 14.30 19.43
CA LEU A 520 -6.08 13.12 19.10
C LEU A 520 -5.42 11.80 19.57
N PRO A 521 -4.13 11.54 19.31
CA PRO A 521 -3.42 10.37 19.85
C PRO A 521 -3.50 10.24 21.37
N CYS A 522 -3.32 11.33 22.11
CA CYS A 522 -3.41 11.32 23.56
C CYS A 522 -4.82 10.98 24.04
N LEU A 523 -5.86 11.54 23.40
CA LEU A 523 -7.26 11.19 23.70
C LEU A 523 -7.55 9.70 23.44
N VAL A 524 -7.02 9.15 22.35
CA VAL A 524 -7.14 7.71 22.04
C VAL A 524 -6.44 6.87 23.11
N LEU A 525 -5.23 7.23 23.53
CA LEU A 525 -4.49 6.50 24.54
C LEU A 525 -5.18 6.56 25.92
N VAL A 526 -5.67 7.73 26.32
CA VAL A 526 -6.45 7.91 27.56
C VAL A 526 -7.74 7.09 27.50
N GLY A 527 -8.49 7.15 26.39
CA GLY A 527 -9.69 6.34 26.20
C GLY A 527 -9.39 4.83 26.28
N ARG A 528 -8.24 4.40 25.76
CA ARG A 528 -7.79 3.01 25.86
C ARG A 528 -7.50 2.60 27.30
N LEU A 529 -6.84 3.47 28.08
CA LEU A 529 -6.55 3.25 29.50
C LEU A 529 -7.84 3.18 30.33
N ILE A 530 -8.80 4.08 30.09
CA ILE A 530 -10.11 4.04 30.74
C ILE A 530 -10.81 2.70 30.48
N LEU A 531 -10.84 2.24 29.23
CA LEU A 531 -11.44 0.94 28.89
C LEU A 531 -10.64 -0.27 29.40
N ALA A 532 -9.38 -0.08 29.80
CA ALA A 532 -8.57 -1.12 30.42
C ALA A 532 -8.78 -1.23 31.94
N LEU A 533 -9.47 -0.27 32.58
CA LEU A 533 -9.82 -0.35 33.99
C LEU A 533 -10.64 -1.62 34.27
N PRO A 534 -10.36 -2.37 35.35
CA PRO A 534 -10.99 -3.67 35.61
C PRO A 534 -12.53 -3.64 35.53
N CYS A 535 -13.16 -2.62 36.09
CA CYS A 535 -14.62 -2.47 36.10
C CYS A 535 -15.24 -2.44 34.69
N LEU A 536 -14.60 -1.75 33.74
CA LEU A 536 -15.07 -1.63 32.37
C LEU A 536 -14.62 -2.82 31.52
N ALA A 537 -13.38 -3.28 31.70
CA ALA A 537 -12.81 -4.40 30.96
C ALA A 537 -13.57 -5.71 31.23
N PHE A 538 -13.89 -6.02 32.48
CA PHE A 538 -14.67 -7.22 32.83
C PHE A 538 -16.08 -7.16 32.25
N ARG A 539 -16.74 -5.99 32.34
CA ARG A 539 -18.09 -5.81 31.78
C ARG A 539 -18.09 -5.97 30.26
N LEU A 540 -17.13 -5.36 29.57
CA LEU A 540 -16.96 -5.48 28.12
C LEU A 540 -16.64 -6.92 27.69
N ALA A 541 -15.80 -7.63 28.46
CA ALA A 541 -15.51 -9.04 28.23
C ALA A 541 -16.78 -9.91 28.36
N LYS A 542 -17.62 -9.63 29.37
CA LYS A 542 -18.90 -10.30 29.57
C LYS A 542 -19.84 -10.11 28.37
N ILE A 543 -19.98 -8.87 27.89
CA ILE A 543 -20.80 -8.53 26.72
C ILE A 543 -20.27 -9.24 25.46
N ARG A 544 -18.95 -9.26 25.25
CA ARG A 544 -18.34 -9.95 24.10
C ARG A 544 -18.53 -11.48 24.14
N ARG A 545 -18.63 -12.05 25.34
CA ARG A 545 -19.00 -13.46 25.58
C ARG A 545 -20.49 -13.74 25.42
N GLY A 546 -21.33 -12.73 25.14
CA GLY A 546 -22.76 -12.89 24.88
C GLY A 546 -23.68 -12.51 26.03
N TRP A 547 -23.19 -11.81 27.05
CA TRP A 547 -24.06 -11.29 28.12
C TRP A 547 -24.83 -10.06 27.67
N GLU A 548 -26.11 -10.01 28.01
CA GLU A 548 -27.01 -8.89 27.77
C GLU A 548 -27.39 -8.21 29.09
N SER A 549 -27.42 -6.88 29.07
CA SER A 549 -27.85 -6.09 30.21
C SER A 549 -29.39 -6.15 30.34
N PRO A 550 -29.96 -6.23 31.56
CA PRO A 550 -31.41 -6.27 31.76
C PRO A 550 -32.18 -5.04 31.25
N CYS A 551 -31.49 -3.92 30.99
CA CYS A 551 -32.07 -2.73 30.34
C CYS A 551 -32.14 -2.85 28.80
N HIS A 552 -31.69 -3.97 28.22
CA HIS A 552 -31.81 -4.21 26.79
C HIS A 552 -33.21 -4.76 26.49
N HIS A 553 -34.08 -3.93 25.93
CA HIS A 553 -35.31 -4.38 25.31
C HIS A 553 -35.04 -4.63 23.82
N PRO A 554 -35.15 -5.87 23.32
CA PRO A 554 -35.12 -6.09 21.89
C PRO A 554 -36.26 -5.27 21.25
N PRO A 555 -36.05 -4.67 20.06
CA PRO A 555 -37.16 -4.07 19.34
C PRO A 555 -38.20 -5.17 19.10
N GLN A 556 -39.42 -4.98 19.62
CA GLN A 556 -40.53 -5.90 19.37
C GLN A 556 -40.67 -6.02 17.85
N THR A 557 -40.39 -7.19 17.31
CA THR A 557 -40.76 -7.54 15.95
C THR A 557 -42.28 -7.47 15.86
N HIS A 558 -42.78 -6.74 14.86
CA HIS A 558 -44.20 -6.52 14.58
C HIS A 558 -44.95 -7.81 14.12
N GLU A 559 -44.63 -8.98 14.68
CA GLU A 559 -45.25 -10.27 14.34
C GLU A 559 -46.21 -10.81 15.43
N ASP A 560 -46.25 -10.22 16.62
CA ASP A 560 -47.12 -10.72 17.71
C ASP A 560 -48.52 -10.06 17.80
N THR A 561 -48.93 -9.28 16.78
CA THR A 561 -50.29 -8.68 16.73
C THR A 561 -51.19 -9.26 15.64
N ALA A 562 -50.83 -10.40 15.03
CA ALA A 562 -51.64 -11.07 14.00
C ALA A 562 -52.35 -12.35 14.48
N ASN A 563 -52.06 -12.87 15.68
CA ASN A 563 -52.77 -14.03 16.22
C ASN A 563 -53.62 -13.63 17.42
N GLY A 564 -54.80 -13.08 17.11
CA GLY A 564 -55.89 -12.98 18.08
C GLY A 564 -56.31 -14.38 18.52
N VAL A 565 -55.73 -14.86 19.63
CA VAL A 565 -56.24 -16.02 20.35
C VAL A 565 -57.39 -15.53 21.23
N LEU A 566 -58.62 -15.81 20.78
CA LEU A 566 -59.82 -15.71 21.61
C LEU A 566 -59.68 -16.58 22.87
N PRO A 567 -60.21 -16.15 24.03
CA PRO A 567 -60.24 -16.99 25.22
C PRO A 567 -61.28 -18.09 25.05
N ARG A 568 -60.85 -19.36 25.16
CA ARG A 568 -61.77 -20.49 25.42
C ARG A 568 -61.90 -20.65 26.93
N ASP A 569 -63.01 -20.17 27.45
CA ASP A 569 -63.66 -20.76 28.62
C ASP A 569 -64.02 -22.22 28.31
N LEU A 570 -63.79 -23.11 29.29
CA LEU A 570 -64.71 -24.16 29.77
C LEU A 570 -63.99 -25.06 30.79
N SER A 571 -64.25 -24.77 32.07
CA SER A 571 -64.70 -25.67 33.14
C SER A 571 -64.14 -27.11 33.28
N GLY A 572 -63.75 -27.46 34.52
CA GLY A 572 -64.21 -28.72 35.16
C GLY A 572 -63.15 -29.58 35.85
N ASP A 573 -63.29 -29.66 37.18
CA ASP A 573 -63.04 -30.82 38.08
C ASP A 573 -61.60 -31.32 38.34
N VAL A 574 -61.02 -30.98 39.50
CA VAL A 574 -61.05 -31.70 40.81
C VAL A 574 -60.19 -30.92 41.82
#